data_AF-A0A2M8NKQ2-F1
#
_entry.id   AF-A0A2M8NKQ2-F1
#
_cell.length_a   1.000
_cell.length_b   1.000
_cell.length_c   1.000
_cell.angle_alpha   90.00
_cell.angle_beta   90.00
_cell.angle_gamma   90.00
#
_symmetry.space_group_name_H-M   'P 1'
#
loop_
_entity.id
_entity.type
_entity.pdbx_description
1 polymer ?
#
loop_
_entity_poly.entity_id
_entity_poly.type
_entity_poly.pdbx_seq_one_letter_code
_entity_poly.pdbx_strand_id
1 'polypeptide(L)'
;MIIRRLFFIVWLVAFVLPAAAQDNPNPPRTEIYTGTINADVTSKDYTITLEAGDAVLIVADAVRGDLDTVVTLYNSEGALVAENDDRNPDTLNSALGYIAVSAGEYRLAISRYAQSDTRGNYELEITIGDPSILERLGALTGVQLSGEMLIFDTEHFRIHYTRSGRDRAADEFVQAVARAAEEFYRIQIVVMGWAVPPGDGFMGGSPQIDIYLKDIIGEGSGALGYTSPRLIVGDNPNTPEIETNAAASLMVMDNDYIDTDTTNRLGLMRATLTHEFNHVVQFGYDVNDPHGWIYEATAVWIETQTAGKEQDGTRYVAYAYQYPELCFGTDSDPGSGQLMYGEWPFLQMLADDYGTDAVLTLWKNLAALDGFAALEATL
;
A
#
# COMPACT_ATOMS: atom_id res chain seq x y z
N MET A 1 43.39 -36.00 61.28
CA MET A 1 44.53 -35.80 60.36
C MET A 1 44.00 -35.10 59.12
N ILE A 2 44.45 -33.88 58.89
CA ILE A 2 43.91 -32.94 57.90
C ILE A 2 44.41 -33.31 56.51
N ILE A 3 43.52 -33.44 55.53
CA ILE A 3 43.87 -33.43 54.10
C ILE A 3 43.02 -32.36 53.41
N ARG A 4 43.64 -31.22 53.09
CA ARG A 4 43.09 -30.18 52.22
C ARG A 4 43.19 -30.66 50.76
N ARG A 5 42.09 -30.63 50.01
CA ARG A 5 42.10 -30.71 48.54
C ARG A 5 41.59 -29.39 47.98
N LEU A 6 42.46 -28.69 47.24
CA LEU A 6 42.12 -27.53 46.41
C LEU A 6 41.25 -28.03 45.24
N PHE A 7 40.11 -27.39 45.02
CA PHE A 7 39.37 -27.50 43.76
C PHE A 7 39.80 -26.32 42.86
N PHE A 8 40.34 -26.64 41.68
CA PHE A 8 40.53 -25.68 40.60
C PHE A 8 39.19 -25.41 39.93
N ILE A 9 38.76 -24.15 39.91
CA ILE A 9 37.64 -23.67 39.10
C ILE A 9 38.18 -23.43 37.69
N VAL A 10 37.71 -24.21 36.72
CA VAL A 10 37.96 -23.96 35.30
C VAL A 10 36.98 -22.87 34.84
N TRP A 11 37.51 -21.71 34.48
CA TRP A 11 36.76 -20.68 33.75
C TRP A 11 36.59 -21.13 32.30
N LEU A 12 35.36 -21.43 31.89
CA LEU A 12 35.01 -21.59 30.48
C LEU A 12 34.78 -20.20 29.90
N VAL A 13 35.80 -19.64 29.23
CA VAL A 13 35.65 -18.42 28.43
C VAL A 13 34.98 -18.85 27.13
N ALA A 14 33.68 -18.60 27.00
CA ALA A 14 32.99 -18.68 25.73
C ALA A 14 33.48 -17.55 24.83
N PHE A 15 34.35 -17.87 23.86
CA PHE A 15 34.66 -16.97 22.75
C PHE A 15 33.41 -16.87 21.88
N VAL A 16 32.73 -15.73 21.95
CA VAL A 16 31.80 -15.31 20.91
C VAL A 16 32.65 -14.98 19.69
N LEU A 17 32.63 -15.86 18.69
CA LEU A 17 33.18 -15.53 17.37
C LEU A 17 32.30 -14.42 16.77
N PRO A 18 32.89 -13.38 16.16
CA PRO A 18 32.11 -12.42 15.39
C PRO A 18 31.44 -13.19 14.24
N ALA A 19 30.15 -12.96 14.04
CA ALA A 19 29.43 -13.44 12.87
C ALA A 19 30.21 -12.98 11.63
N ALA A 20 30.63 -13.92 10.80
CA ALA A 20 31.13 -13.59 9.48
C ALA A 20 30.00 -12.87 8.74
N ALA A 21 30.25 -11.65 8.27
CA ALA A 21 29.42 -11.04 7.26
C ALA A 21 29.31 -12.05 6.11
N GLN A 22 28.10 -12.47 5.75
CA GLN A 22 27.90 -13.19 4.50
C GLN A 22 28.40 -12.27 3.38
N ASP A 23 29.45 -12.69 2.66
CA ASP A 23 29.80 -12.07 1.39
C ASP A 23 28.55 -12.18 0.49
N ASN A 24 27.82 -11.09 0.32
CA ASN A 24 26.71 -11.04 -0.62
C ASN A 24 27.31 -11.20 -2.02
N PRO A 25 26.99 -12.30 -2.76
CA PRO A 25 27.58 -12.57 -4.06
C PRO A 25 27.26 -11.50 -5.12
N ASN A 26 26.24 -10.66 -4.89
CA ASN A 26 25.89 -9.50 -5.72
C ASN A 26 25.71 -8.26 -4.82
N PRO A 27 26.78 -7.50 -4.51
CA PRO A 27 26.63 -6.26 -3.76
C PRO A 27 25.78 -5.24 -4.54
N PRO A 28 24.97 -4.42 -3.85
CA PRO A 28 24.17 -3.39 -4.50
C PRO A 28 25.02 -2.47 -5.38
N ARG A 29 24.55 -2.20 -6.59
CA ARG A 29 25.18 -1.31 -7.57
C ARG A 29 24.31 -0.08 -7.74
N THR A 30 24.89 1.09 -7.45
CA THR A 30 24.22 2.38 -7.60
C THR A 30 24.82 3.20 -8.73
N GLU A 31 23.96 3.76 -9.56
CA GLU A 31 24.30 4.77 -10.57
C GLU A 31 23.49 6.05 -10.32
N ILE A 32 24.13 7.21 -10.52
CA ILE A 32 23.49 8.52 -10.34
C ILE A 32 23.55 9.26 -11.67
N TYR A 33 22.39 9.75 -12.09
CA TYR A 33 22.20 10.54 -13.29
C TYR A 33 21.69 11.93 -12.92
N THR A 34 21.99 12.92 -13.77
CA THR A 34 21.41 14.26 -13.65
C THR A 34 20.85 14.69 -15.00
N GLY A 35 19.82 15.52 -14.97
CA GLY A 35 19.27 16.07 -16.20
C GLY A 35 18.27 17.18 -15.96
N THR A 36 17.51 17.50 -17.01
CA THR A 36 16.50 18.55 -17.00
C THR A 36 15.25 18.01 -17.69
N ILE A 37 14.10 18.26 -17.07
CA ILE A 37 12.77 18.08 -17.66
C ILE A 37 12.12 19.46 -17.79
N ASN A 38 11.53 19.75 -18.96
CA ASN A 38 10.87 21.00 -19.29
C ASN A 38 9.91 20.83 -20.49
N ALA A 39 9.44 21.92 -21.08
CA ALA A 39 8.53 21.88 -22.22
C ALA A 39 9.13 21.27 -23.51
N ASP A 40 10.45 21.33 -23.69
CA ASP A 40 11.14 20.79 -24.87
C ASP A 40 11.56 19.32 -24.65
N VAL A 41 11.83 18.94 -23.40
CA VAL A 41 12.20 17.59 -22.98
C VAL A 41 11.30 17.17 -21.82
N THR A 42 10.15 16.56 -22.15
CA THR A 42 9.13 16.20 -21.15
C THR A 42 9.39 14.86 -20.47
N SER A 43 10.28 14.03 -21.03
CA SER A 43 10.68 12.74 -20.47
C SER A 43 12.10 12.39 -20.92
N LYS A 44 12.78 11.53 -20.15
CA LYS A 44 14.06 10.92 -20.48
C LYS A 44 14.07 9.45 -20.09
N ASP A 45 14.58 8.62 -21.01
CA ASP A 45 14.70 7.18 -20.82
C ASP A 45 16.12 6.77 -20.38
N TYR A 46 16.17 5.72 -19.58
CA TYR A 46 17.36 4.98 -19.17
C TYR A 46 17.10 3.49 -19.36
N THR A 47 18.18 2.75 -19.56
CA THR A 47 18.13 1.31 -19.77
C THR A 47 18.90 0.63 -18.66
N ILE A 48 18.29 -0.36 -18.03
CA ILE A 48 18.90 -1.19 -17.00
C ILE A 48 18.72 -2.67 -17.37
N THR A 49 19.65 -3.51 -16.94
CA THR A 49 19.54 -4.97 -17.11
C THR A 49 19.31 -5.57 -15.73
N LEU A 50 18.26 -6.39 -15.61
CA LEU A 50 17.91 -7.10 -14.39
C LEU A 50 17.88 -8.59 -14.69
N GLU A 51 18.34 -9.41 -13.75
CA GLU A 51 18.05 -10.84 -13.71
C GLU A 51 16.74 -11.09 -12.95
N ALA A 52 16.12 -12.26 -13.16
CA ALA A 52 14.95 -12.63 -12.38
C ALA A 52 15.32 -12.73 -10.89
N GLY A 53 14.57 -12.02 -10.03
CA GLY A 53 14.79 -11.89 -8.60
C GLY A 53 15.65 -10.70 -8.18
N ASP A 54 16.26 -9.95 -9.12
CA ASP A 54 16.93 -8.69 -8.78
C ASP A 54 15.89 -7.66 -8.33
N ALA A 55 16.22 -6.91 -7.29
CA ALA A 55 15.49 -5.72 -6.89
C ALA A 55 16.13 -4.47 -7.49
N VAL A 56 15.29 -3.50 -7.87
CA VAL A 56 15.70 -2.15 -8.25
C VAL A 56 15.00 -1.11 -7.37
N LEU A 57 15.77 -0.16 -6.83
CA LEU A 57 15.31 1.04 -6.16
C LEU A 57 15.68 2.25 -7.00
N ILE A 58 14.68 3.07 -7.32
CA ILE A 58 14.80 4.26 -8.14
C ILE A 58 14.35 5.46 -7.32
N VAL A 59 15.22 6.46 -7.18
CA VAL A 59 14.92 7.69 -6.43
C VAL A 59 15.13 8.88 -7.35
N ALA A 60 14.08 9.66 -7.59
CA ALA A 60 14.11 10.86 -8.41
C ALA A 60 13.88 12.09 -7.55
N ASP A 61 14.84 13.00 -7.51
CA ASP A 61 14.75 14.26 -6.77
C ASP A 61 14.80 15.45 -7.72
N ALA A 62 13.80 16.33 -7.66
CA ALA A 62 13.88 17.65 -8.23
C ALA A 62 14.87 18.52 -7.43
N VAL A 63 16.07 18.75 -7.97
CA VAL A 63 17.15 19.51 -7.31
C VAL A 63 17.12 21.01 -7.64
N ARG A 64 16.34 21.41 -8.65
CA ARG A 64 16.13 22.82 -9.02
C ARG A 64 14.85 22.99 -9.81
N GLY A 65 14.07 24.03 -9.51
CA GLY A 65 12.82 24.33 -10.20
C GLY A 65 11.63 23.84 -9.39
N ASP A 66 10.51 23.61 -10.06
CA ASP A 66 9.25 23.13 -9.48
C ASP A 66 8.85 21.76 -10.04
N LEU A 67 9.81 21.01 -10.60
CA LEU A 67 9.58 19.72 -11.24
C LEU A 67 8.86 18.77 -10.28
N ASP A 68 7.72 18.30 -10.75
CA ASP A 68 6.93 17.21 -10.18
C ASP A 68 7.30 15.96 -10.98
N THR A 69 8.12 15.09 -10.40
CA THR A 69 8.72 13.96 -11.11
C THR A 69 7.73 12.83 -11.24
N VAL A 70 7.80 12.07 -12.34
CA VAL A 70 7.15 10.76 -12.44
C VAL A 70 8.17 9.75 -12.92
N VAL A 71 8.24 8.62 -12.24
CA VAL A 71 9.14 7.51 -12.58
C VAL A 71 8.32 6.32 -13.00
N THR A 72 8.59 5.83 -14.22
CA THR A 72 7.85 4.72 -14.83
C THR A 72 8.83 3.65 -15.30
N LEU A 73 8.59 2.39 -14.93
CA LEU A 73 9.42 1.25 -15.29
C LEU A 73 8.66 0.30 -16.24
N TYR A 74 9.32 -0.06 -17.34
CA TYR A 74 8.80 -0.99 -18.33
C TYR A 74 9.69 -2.22 -18.44
N ASN A 75 9.09 -3.40 -18.55
CA ASN A 75 9.81 -4.66 -18.76
C ASN A 75 10.37 -4.78 -20.19
N SER A 76 11.06 -5.88 -20.47
CA SER A 76 11.66 -6.17 -21.78
C SER A 76 10.67 -6.34 -22.93
N GLU A 77 9.39 -6.52 -22.62
CA GLU A 77 8.30 -6.63 -23.60
C GLU A 77 7.62 -5.27 -23.85
N GLY A 78 8.01 -4.24 -23.09
CA GLY A 78 7.43 -2.90 -23.14
C GLY A 78 6.18 -2.72 -22.29
N ALA A 79 5.81 -3.69 -21.46
CA ALA A 79 4.72 -3.57 -20.52
C ALA A 79 5.13 -2.69 -19.32
N LEU A 80 4.22 -1.82 -18.87
CA LEU A 80 4.37 -1.07 -17.63
C LEU A 80 4.35 -2.05 -16.45
N VAL A 81 5.36 -1.99 -15.57
CA VAL A 81 5.44 -2.89 -14.40
C VAL A 81 5.45 -2.15 -13.06
N ALA A 82 5.79 -0.86 -13.04
CA ALA A 82 5.78 -0.05 -11.84
C ALA A 82 5.79 1.44 -12.20
N GLU A 83 5.05 2.27 -11.46
CA GLU A 83 5.04 3.72 -11.59
C GLU A 83 4.89 4.38 -10.21
N ASN A 84 5.50 5.55 -10.04
CA ASN A 84 5.30 6.42 -8.88
C ASN A 84 5.56 7.87 -9.31
N ASP A 85 4.63 8.77 -9.00
CA ASP A 85 4.76 10.22 -9.16
C ASP A 85 5.23 10.86 -7.85
N ASP A 86 4.53 10.61 -6.75
CA ASP A 86 4.89 11.13 -5.43
C ASP A 86 5.29 9.99 -4.48
N ARG A 87 6.51 10.06 -3.93
CA ARG A 87 6.97 9.04 -2.98
C ARG A 87 6.21 9.10 -1.65
N ASN A 88 5.73 10.28 -1.27
CA ASN A 88 4.87 10.49 -0.11
C ASN A 88 4.13 11.85 -0.22
N PRO A 89 3.07 12.09 0.58
CA PRO A 89 2.25 13.29 0.46
C PRO A 89 2.96 14.64 0.71
N ASP A 90 4.17 14.62 1.28
CA ASP A 90 4.89 15.84 1.66
C ASP A 90 5.85 16.32 0.54
N THR A 91 5.95 15.61 -0.59
CA THR A 91 6.92 15.92 -1.65
C THR A 91 6.49 15.45 -3.05
N LEU A 92 6.77 16.26 -4.07
CA LEU A 92 6.55 15.94 -5.49
C LEU A 92 7.68 15.12 -6.15
N ASN A 93 8.44 14.42 -5.31
CA ASN A 93 9.61 13.65 -5.74
C ASN A 93 9.24 12.17 -5.70
N SER A 94 9.66 11.40 -6.70
CA SER A 94 9.27 9.99 -6.82
C SER A 94 10.27 9.04 -6.19
N ALA A 95 9.78 7.89 -5.74
CA ALA A 95 10.60 6.75 -5.37
C ALA A 95 9.87 5.46 -5.75
N LEU A 96 10.58 4.55 -6.42
CA LEU A 96 10.01 3.34 -6.98
C LEU A 96 10.86 2.14 -6.57
N GLY A 97 10.21 1.07 -6.10
CA GLY A 97 10.82 -0.24 -5.93
C GLY A 97 10.17 -1.27 -6.83
N TYR A 98 10.96 -2.22 -7.34
CA TYR A 98 10.45 -3.35 -8.12
C TYR A 98 11.37 -4.56 -7.98
N ILE A 99 10.79 -5.76 -7.99
CA ILE A 99 11.52 -7.04 -8.05
C ILE A 99 11.26 -7.66 -9.42
N ALA A 100 12.32 -7.91 -10.17
CA ALA A 100 12.22 -8.41 -11.53
C ALA A 100 11.68 -9.85 -11.57
N VAL A 101 10.54 -10.04 -12.23
CA VAL A 101 9.95 -11.37 -12.46
C VAL A 101 10.71 -12.15 -13.53
N SER A 102 11.31 -11.46 -14.50
CA SER A 102 12.03 -12.05 -15.62
C SER A 102 13.36 -11.34 -15.87
N ALA A 103 14.37 -12.08 -16.30
CA ALA A 103 15.61 -11.47 -16.76
C ALA A 103 15.41 -10.71 -18.07
N GLY A 104 15.98 -9.53 -18.20
CA GLY A 104 15.83 -8.73 -19.42
C GLY A 104 16.37 -7.32 -19.33
N GLU A 105 16.22 -6.60 -20.44
CA GLU A 105 16.47 -5.17 -20.54
C GLU A 105 15.20 -4.41 -20.17
N TYR A 106 15.24 -3.62 -19.10
CA TYR A 106 14.14 -2.79 -18.64
C TYR A 106 14.38 -1.33 -19.07
N ARG A 107 13.29 -0.65 -19.42
CA ARG A 107 13.30 0.78 -19.74
C ARG A 107 12.72 1.57 -18.57
N LEU A 108 13.52 2.46 -18.01
CA LEU A 108 13.11 3.42 -17.01
C LEU A 108 12.88 4.78 -17.67
N ALA A 109 11.72 5.40 -17.43
CA ALA A 109 11.45 6.77 -17.82
C ALA A 109 11.35 7.67 -16.58
N ILE A 110 12.01 8.82 -16.61
CA ILE A 110 11.70 9.95 -15.72
C ILE A 110 11.01 11.04 -16.54
N SER A 111 9.87 11.52 -16.06
CA SER A 111 9.10 12.57 -16.72
C SER A 111 8.60 13.61 -15.72
N ARG A 112 7.87 14.60 -16.22
CA ARG A 112 7.06 15.50 -15.39
C ARG A 112 5.62 15.00 -15.37
N TYR A 113 4.88 15.25 -14.29
CA TYR A 113 3.46 14.89 -14.23
C TYR A 113 2.69 15.42 -15.45
N ALA A 114 1.98 14.52 -16.13
CA ALA A 114 1.47 14.77 -17.49
C ALA A 114 0.49 15.95 -17.55
N GLN A 115 -0.23 16.23 -16.46
CA GLN A 115 -1.25 17.27 -16.37
C GLN A 115 -0.73 18.60 -15.82
N SER A 116 0.58 18.73 -15.58
CA SER A 116 1.20 19.96 -15.07
C SER A 116 2.12 20.62 -16.11
N ASP A 117 2.66 21.81 -15.82
CA ASP A 117 3.70 22.49 -16.63
C ASP A 117 5.05 22.63 -15.89
N THR A 118 5.24 21.81 -14.85
CA THR A 118 6.39 21.82 -13.95
C THR A 118 7.68 21.49 -14.70
N ARG A 119 8.79 22.04 -14.21
CA ARG A 119 10.10 21.91 -14.88
C ARG A 119 11.24 22.07 -13.90
N GLY A 120 12.35 21.43 -14.21
CA GLY A 120 13.48 21.48 -13.31
C GLY A 120 14.62 20.59 -13.70
N ASN A 121 15.71 20.74 -12.95
CA ASN A 121 16.78 19.78 -12.96
C ASN A 121 16.47 18.67 -11.96
N TYR A 122 16.78 17.44 -12.33
CA TYR A 122 16.64 16.29 -11.45
C TYR A 122 17.99 15.62 -11.20
N GLU A 123 18.06 14.92 -10.07
CA GLU A 123 19.00 13.83 -9.80
C GLU A 123 18.19 12.52 -9.79
N LEU A 124 18.70 11.49 -10.47
CA LEU A 124 18.08 10.17 -10.54
C LEU A 124 19.09 9.13 -10.07
N GLU A 125 18.80 8.50 -8.93
CA GLU A 125 19.58 7.42 -8.37
C GLU A 125 18.91 6.08 -8.73
N ILE A 126 19.67 5.16 -9.31
CA ILE A 126 19.23 3.79 -9.62
C ILE A 126 20.13 2.82 -8.87
N THR A 127 19.57 2.07 -7.94
CA THR A 127 20.26 1.02 -7.19
C THR A 127 19.68 -0.34 -7.55
N ILE A 128 20.53 -1.28 -7.96
CA ILE A 128 20.17 -2.68 -8.29
C ILE A 128 20.88 -3.61 -7.32
N GLY A 129 20.18 -4.60 -6.77
CA GLY A 129 20.74 -5.54 -5.80
C GLY A 129 19.72 -6.60 -5.38
N ASP A 130 19.97 -7.24 -4.24
CA ASP A 130 18.97 -8.13 -3.64
C ASP A 130 17.82 -7.33 -2.98
N PRO A 131 16.67 -7.97 -2.65
CA PRO A 131 15.50 -7.28 -2.10
C PRO A 131 15.74 -6.43 -0.83
N SER A 132 16.85 -6.60 -0.10
CA SER A 132 17.16 -5.77 1.07
C SER A 132 17.33 -4.29 0.73
N ILE A 133 17.67 -3.93 -0.52
CA ILE A 133 17.76 -2.52 -0.92
C ILE A 133 16.43 -1.79 -0.80
N LEU A 134 15.30 -2.52 -0.84
CA LEU A 134 13.95 -1.96 -0.73
C LEU A 134 13.60 -1.56 0.70
N GLU A 135 14.40 -1.90 1.72
CA GLU A 135 14.25 -1.31 3.05
C GLU A 135 14.38 0.23 3.00
N ARG A 136 15.21 0.76 2.11
CA ARG A 136 15.32 2.21 1.89
C ARG A 136 14.06 2.78 1.22
N LEU A 137 13.35 2.02 0.40
CA LEU A 137 12.07 2.47 -0.16
C LEU A 137 11.09 2.78 0.98
N GLY A 138 10.97 1.88 1.96
CA GLY A 138 10.09 2.08 3.12
C GLY A 138 10.43 3.33 3.94
N ALA A 139 11.70 3.75 3.98
CA ALA A 139 12.10 5.01 4.63
C ALA A 139 11.74 6.26 3.80
N LEU A 140 11.69 6.14 2.48
CA LEU A 140 11.35 7.22 1.54
C LEU A 140 9.84 7.39 1.38
N THR A 141 9.10 6.28 1.37
CA THR A 141 7.65 6.21 1.17
C THR A 141 6.86 6.03 2.46
N GLY A 142 7.55 5.86 3.58
CA GLY A 142 6.94 5.75 4.90
C GLY A 142 6.21 7.03 5.30
N VAL A 143 5.13 6.86 6.07
CA VAL A 143 4.34 7.97 6.59
C VAL A 143 5.06 8.61 7.76
N GLN A 144 5.34 9.92 7.64
CA GLN A 144 5.93 10.69 8.72
C GLN A 144 4.86 11.14 9.72
N LEU A 145 5.18 11.00 11.01
CA LEU A 145 4.38 11.52 12.11
C LEU A 145 5.06 12.76 12.72
N SER A 146 4.25 13.67 13.23
CA SER A 146 4.64 14.96 13.83
C SER A 146 5.36 14.85 15.18
N GLY A 147 5.55 13.63 15.69
CA GLY A 147 6.30 13.35 16.90
C GLY A 147 7.11 12.06 16.79
N GLU A 148 7.70 11.64 17.90
CA GLU A 148 8.44 10.37 17.96
C GLU A 148 7.53 9.20 17.59
N MET A 149 7.90 8.47 16.53
CA MET A 149 7.16 7.29 16.09
C MET A 149 7.34 6.14 17.08
N LEU A 150 6.22 5.66 17.60
CA LEU A 150 6.06 4.52 18.47
C LEU A 150 5.35 3.41 17.70
N ILE A 151 5.54 2.17 18.17
CA ILE A 151 5.01 0.97 17.53
C ILE A 151 4.14 0.20 18.52
N PHE A 152 3.01 -0.32 18.04
CA PHE A 152 2.19 -1.31 18.72
C PHE A 152 1.93 -2.49 17.78
N ASP A 153 2.52 -3.65 18.09
CA ASP A 153 2.40 -4.86 17.26
C ASP A 153 1.24 -5.74 17.73
N THR A 154 0.55 -6.34 16.77
CA THR A 154 -0.40 -7.45 16.94
C THR A 154 0.11 -8.69 16.19
N GLU A 155 -0.75 -9.69 16.00
CA GLU A 155 -0.37 -10.91 15.25
C GLU A 155 -0.15 -10.59 13.77
N HIS A 156 -1.04 -9.80 13.17
CA HIS A 156 -1.03 -9.52 11.73
C HIS A 156 -0.67 -8.07 11.39
N PHE A 157 -0.71 -7.15 12.35
CA PHE A 157 -0.53 -5.71 12.09
C PHE A 157 0.57 -5.09 12.96
N ARG A 158 1.18 -4.03 12.41
CA ARG A 158 2.03 -3.09 13.12
C ARG A 158 1.38 -1.71 13.06
N ILE A 159 1.09 -1.13 14.22
CA ILE A 159 0.51 0.21 14.31
C ILE A 159 1.61 1.21 14.65
N HIS A 160 1.83 2.17 13.76
CA HIS A 160 2.71 3.33 13.93
C HIS A 160 1.89 4.51 14.46
N TYR A 161 2.32 5.09 15.57
CA TYR A 161 1.62 6.20 16.21
C TYR A 161 2.60 7.14 16.92
N THR A 162 2.16 8.31 17.35
CA THR A 162 2.94 9.20 18.23
C THR A 162 2.11 9.62 19.44
N ARG A 163 2.78 9.97 20.54
CA ARG A 163 2.17 10.55 21.75
C ARG A 163 2.30 12.08 21.82
N SER A 164 2.85 12.70 20.78
CA SER A 164 3.12 14.14 20.72
C SER A 164 2.87 14.68 19.31
N GLY A 165 2.80 16.01 19.21
CA GLY A 165 2.44 16.67 17.96
C GLY A 165 0.93 16.65 17.69
N ARG A 166 0.58 16.92 16.44
CA ARG A 166 -0.80 16.89 15.92
C ARG A 166 -1.32 15.46 15.79
N ASP A 167 -0.47 14.54 15.35
CA ASP A 167 -0.79 13.13 15.12
C ASP A 167 -0.86 12.31 16.42
N ARG A 168 -1.05 12.98 17.57
CA ARG A 168 -1.06 12.33 18.87
C ARG A 168 -2.25 11.38 18.93
N ALA A 169 -1.98 10.09 19.08
CA ALA A 169 -2.99 9.07 19.37
C ALA A 169 -2.98 8.72 20.87
N ALA A 170 -4.16 8.60 21.47
CA ALA A 170 -4.29 8.14 22.85
C ALA A 170 -4.12 6.62 22.94
N ASP A 171 -3.51 6.11 24.02
CA ASP A 171 -3.20 4.68 24.17
C ASP A 171 -4.47 3.79 24.06
N GLU A 172 -5.59 4.25 24.60
CA GLU A 172 -6.89 3.58 24.49
C GLU A 172 -7.42 3.50 23.05
N PHE A 173 -7.13 4.51 22.23
CA PHE A 173 -7.51 4.55 20.82
C PHE A 173 -6.62 3.61 20.00
N VAL A 174 -5.30 3.63 20.23
CA VAL A 174 -4.35 2.67 19.61
C VAL A 174 -4.78 1.23 19.89
N GLN A 175 -5.16 0.92 21.14
CA GLN A 175 -5.67 -0.41 21.49
C GLN A 175 -7.02 -0.74 20.84
N ALA A 176 -7.87 0.25 20.60
CA ALA A 176 -9.14 0.05 19.89
C ALA A 176 -8.91 -0.28 18.41
N VAL A 177 -7.98 0.43 17.75
CA VAL A 177 -7.52 0.14 16.38
C VAL A 177 -6.94 -1.27 16.31
N ALA A 178 -6.02 -1.64 17.23
CA ALA A 178 -5.43 -2.98 17.29
C ALA A 178 -6.46 -4.11 17.37
N ARG A 179 -7.50 -3.93 18.21
CA ARG A 179 -8.59 -4.92 18.33
C ARG A 179 -9.45 -4.99 17.07
N ALA A 180 -9.77 -3.84 16.47
CA ALA A 180 -10.55 -3.79 15.24
C ALA A 180 -9.79 -4.43 14.06
N ALA A 181 -8.49 -4.18 13.95
CA ALA A 181 -7.65 -4.75 12.90
C ALA A 181 -7.63 -6.28 12.94
N GLU A 182 -7.36 -6.87 14.10
CA GLU A 182 -7.39 -8.33 14.27
C GLU A 182 -8.79 -8.92 14.07
N GLU A 183 -9.84 -8.21 14.47
CA GLU A 183 -11.22 -8.62 14.23
C GLU A 183 -11.54 -8.67 12.74
N PHE A 184 -11.22 -7.62 11.98
CA PHE A 184 -11.52 -7.53 10.55
C PHE A 184 -10.61 -8.40 9.70
N TYR A 185 -9.36 -8.62 10.11
CA TYR A 185 -8.51 -9.66 9.53
C TYR A 185 -9.18 -11.03 9.64
N ARG A 186 -9.61 -11.41 10.85
CA ARG A 186 -10.31 -12.69 11.06
C ARG A 186 -11.59 -12.77 10.22
N ILE A 187 -12.37 -11.70 10.11
CA ILE A 187 -13.62 -11.73 9.34
C ILE A 187 -13.33 -11.84 7.83
N GLN A 188 -12.53 -10.93 7.25
CA GLN A 188 -12.31 -10.91 5.81
C GLN A 188 -11.46 -12.11 5.35
N ILE A 189 -10.34 -12.40 6.01
CA ILE A 189 -9.43 -13.45 5.58
C ILE A 189 -9.96 -14.84 5.98
N VAL A 190 -10.27 -15.05 7.27
CA VAL A 190 -10.56 -16.40 7.78
C VAL A 190 -12.01 -16.81 7.57
N VAL A 191 -12.97 -15.91 7.73
CA VAL A 191 -14.41 -16.23 7.61
C VAL A 191 -14.91 -16.09 6.19
N MET A 192 -14.57 -14.99 5.51
CA MET A 192 -15.03 -14.71 4.14
C MET A 192 -14.11 -15.31 3.07
N GLY A 193 -12.89 -15.72 3.42
CA GLY A 193 -12.00 -16.44 2.50
C GLY A 193 -11.22 -15.56 1.53
N TRP A 194 -11.13 -14.26 1.78
CA TRP A 194 -10.23 -13.39 1.03
C TRP A 194 -8.77 -13.81 1.22
N ALA A 195 -7.95 -13.65 0.18
CA ALA A 195 -6.54 -13.95 0.24
C ALA A 195 -5.79 -13.03 1.21
N VAL A 196 -4.77 -13.57 1.85
CA VAL A 196 -3.81 -12.75 2.61
C VAL A 196 -3.08 -11.84 1.63
N PRO A 197 -3.00 -10.52 1.88
CA PRO A 197 -2.26 -9.63 0.98
C PRO A 197 -0.76 -9.97 0.97
N PRO A 198 -0.04 -9.63 -0.11
CA PRO A 198 1.41 -9.84 -0.15
C PRO A 198 2.10 -8.97 0.90
N GLY A 199 3.13 -9.51 1.55
CA GLY A 199 3.92 -8.77 2.54
C GLY A 199 4.87 -7.76 1.89
N ASP A 200 5.14 -6.66 2.57
CA ASP A 200 6.14 -5.65 2.17
C ASP A 200 7.56 -5.96 2.70
N GLY A 201 7.79 -7.22 3.10
CA GLY A 201 9.06 -7.71 3.61
C GLY A 201 9.36 -7.20 5.02
N PHE A 202 10.21 -6.16 5.11
CA PHE A 202 10.56 -5.48 6.36
C PHE A 202 10.38 -3.96 6.26
N MET A 203 9.68 -3.47 5.22
CA MET A 203 9.22 -2.08 5.21
C MET A 203 8.31 -1.83 6.44
N GLY A 204 8.41 -0.66 7.06
CA GLY A 204 7.81 -0.44 8.40
C GLY A 204 8.50 -1.16 9.56
N GLY A 205 9.59 -1.89 9.28
CA GLY A 205 10.46 -2.55 10.26
C GLY A 205 9.99 -3.93 10.71
N SER A 206 9.01 -4.54 10.04
CA SER A 206 8.50 -5.89 10.33
C SER A 206 7.65 -6.45 9.19
N PRO A 207 7.38 -7.76 9.13
CA PRO A 207 6.53 -8.35 8.09
C PRO A 207 5.02 -8.17 8.30
N GLN A 208 4.59 -7.56 9.41
CA GLN A 208 3.18 -7.25 9.65
C GLN A 208 2.67 -6.12 8.76
N ILE A 209 1.36 -6.11 8.48
CA ILE A 209 0.70 -5.05 7.72
C ILE A 209 0.73 -3.74 8.52
N ASP A 210 1.20 -2.66 7.91
CA ASP A 210 1.36 -1.37 8.59
C ASP A 210 0.07 -0.55 8.60
N ILE A 211 -0.24 -0.01 9.79
CA ILE A 211 -1.27 1.00 10.02
C ILE A 211 -0.61 2.25 10.59
N TYR A 212 -0.78 3.41 9.98
CA TYR A 212 -0.32 4.68 10.53
C TYR A 212 -1.48 5.49 11.09
N LEU A 213 -1.36 5.96 12.33
CA LEU A 213 -2.31 6.89 12.94
C LEU A 213 -1.80 8.31 12.76
N LYS A 214 -2.45 9.08 11.88
CA LYS A 214 -2.06 10.44 11.51
C LYS A 214 -3.30 11.35 11.55
N ASP A 215 -3.11 12.60 11.93
CA ASP A 215 -4.17 13.62 11.88
C ASP A 215 -4.37 14.04 10.41
N ILE A 216 -5.42 13.52 9.79
CA ILE A 216 -5.70 13.64 8.34
C ILE A 216 -7.04 14.32 8.04
N ILE A 217 -7.90 14.51 9.03
CA ILE A 217 -9.19 15.19 8.88
C ILE A 217 -9.03 16.68 9.21
N GLY A 218 -9.59 17.57 8.37
CA GLY A 218 -9.68 19.00 8.70
C GLY A 218 -8.60 19.92 8.12
N GLU A 219 -7.56 19.39 7.47
CA GLU A 219 -6.50 20.18 6.79
C GLU A 219 -6.65 20.23 5.26
N GLY A 220 -7.88 20.38 4.76
CA GLY A 220 -8.13 20.37 3.31
C GLY A 220 -8.13 18.96 2.69
N SER A 221 -7.83 17.93 3.47
CA SER A 221 -8.19 16.54 3.21
C SER A 221 -9.56 16.24 3.84
N GLY A 222 -10.43 15.58 3.06
CA GLY A 222 -11.74 15.10 3.49
C GLY A 222 -11.79 13.58 3.73
N ALA A 223 -10.66 12.89 3.62
CA ALA A 223 -10.59 11.44 3.75
C ALA A 223 -10.62 11.03 5.22
N LEU A 224 -11.36 9.95 5.52
CA LEU A 224 -11.43 9.34 6.85
C LEU A 224 -10.25 8.39 7.13
N GLY A 225 -9.64 7.90 6.05
CA GLY A 225 -8.52 6.97 5.96
C GLY A 225 -8.07 6.92 4.50
N TYR A 226 -6.93 6.28 4.24
CA TYR A 226 -6.54 5.91 2.89
C TYR A 226 -5.58 4.74 2.89
N THR A 227 -5.56 3.99 1.79
CA THR A 227 -4.62 2.90 1.55
C THR A 227 -3.71 3.27 0.40
N SER A 228 -2.41 3.01 0.57
CA SER A 228 -1.40 3.32 -0.44
C SER A 228 -0.59 2.07 -0.79
N PRO A 229 -0.57 1.67 -2.08
CA PRO A 229 0.34 0.63 -2.54
C PRO A 229 1.78 1.13 -2.49
N ARG A 230 2.67 0.35 -1.90
CA ARG A 230 4.09 0.73 -1.72
C ARG A 230 5.04 -0.02 -2.62
N LEU A 231 4.72 -1.27 -2.93
CA LEU A 231 5.59 -2.14 -3.72
C LEU A 231 4.73 -3.06 -4.57
N ILE A 232 4.88 -2.99 -5.89
CA ILE A 232 4.35 -4.03 -6.79
C ILE A 232 5.19 -5.29 -6.57
N VAL A 233 4.55 -6.31 -6.02
CA VAL A 233 5.13 -7.65 -5.78
C VAL A 233 4.96 -8.52 -7.03
N GLY A 234 3.94 -8.25 -7.84
CA GLY A 234 3.60 -9.05 -9.01
C GLY A 234 2.66 -10.18 -8.62
N ASP A 235 3.19 -11.40 -8.53
CA ASP A 235 2.44 -12.62 -8.17
C ASP A 235 2.25 -12.72 -6.65
N ASN A 236 1.00 -12.75 -6.18
CA ASN A 236 0.72 -12.83 -4.75
C ASN A 236 0.94 -14.28 -4.27
N PRO A 237 1.92 -14.57 -3.40
CA PRO A 237 2.21 -15.95 -3.01
C PRO A 237 1.09 -16.62 -2.19
N ASN A 238 0.05 -15.87 -1.83
CA ASN A 238 -1.08 -16.33 -1.02
C ASN A 238 -2.34 -16.64 -1.85
N THR A 239 -2.28 -16.52 -3.18
CA THR A 239 -3.37 -16.85 -4.11
C THR A 239 -2.96 -18.02 -5.01
N PRO A 240 -3.93 -18.78 -5.55
CA PRO A 240 -3.69 -19.73 -6.64
C PRO A 240 -3.72 -19.09 -8.04
N GLU A 241 -4.30 -17.90 -8.17
CA GLU A 241 -4.20 -17.06 -9.36
C GLU A 241 -2.74 -16.61 -9.57
N ILE A 242 -2.40 -16.11 -10.77
CA ILE A 242 -1.08 -15.54 -11.05
C ILE A 242 -1.30 -14.06 -11.34
N GLU A 243 -1.11 -13.23 -10.34
CA GLU A 243 -1.25 -11.78 -10.47
C GLU A 243 -0.02 -11.19 -11.19
N THR A 244 -0.24 -10.11 -11.95
CA THR A 244 0.85 -9.30 -12.50
C THR A 244 1.06 -7.99 -11.75
N ASN A 245 0.07 -7.58 -10.97
CA ASN A 245 -0.03 -6.25 -10.37
C ASN A 245 -0.33 -6.30 -8.86
N ALA A 246 -0.17 -7.44 -8.18
CA ALA A 246 -0.39 -7.46 -6.74
C ALA A 246 0.63 -6.55 -6.04
N ALA A 247 0.17 -5.79 -5.05
CA ALA A 247 0.97 -4.80 -4.35
C ALA A 247 0.90 -4.97 -2.84
N ALA A 248 2.06 -4.91 -2.20
CA ALA A 248 2.14 -4.74 -0.76
C ALA A 248 1.84 -3.28 -0.42
N SER A 249 1.02 -3.07 0.60
CA SER A 249 0.36 -1.78 0.85
C SER A 249 0.39 -1.40 2.33
N LEU A 250 0.24 -0.09 2.60
CA LEU A 250 -0.01 0.44 3.94
C LEU A 250 -1.40 1.05 4.00
N MET A 251 -1.93 1.20 5.21
CA MET A 251 -3.10 2.04 5.46
C MET A 251 -2.80 3.14 6.47
N VAL A 252 -3.45 4.29 6.27
CA VAL A 252 -3.42 5.45 7.16
C VAL A 252 -4.83 5.69 7.66
N MET A 253 -4.94 5.88 8.96
CA MET A 253 -6.19 6.10 9.67
C MET A 253 -6.09 7.42 10.45
N ASP A 254 -7.21 8.13 10.57
CA ASP A 254 -7.26 9.30 11.43
C ASP A 254 -6.98 8.91 12.89
N ASN A 255 -6.19 9.73 13.59
CA ASN A 255 -5.65 9.40 14.91
C ASN A 255 -6.69 9.49 16.05
N ASP A 256 -7.85 10.11 15.84
CA ASP A 256 -8.92 10.16 16.85
C ASP A 256 -10.35 10.42 16.33
N TYR A 257 -10.51 10.76 15.05
CA TYR A 257 -11.75 11.15 14.38
C TYR A 257 -12.46 12.34 15.03
N ILE A 258 -11.73 13.21 15.75
CA ILE A 258 -12.30 14.30 16.54
C ILE A 258 -12.98 15.36 15.69
N ASP A 259 -12.45 15.60 14.49
CA ASP A 259 -12.87 16.64 13.55
C ASP A 259 -13.96 16.18 12.58
N THR A 260 -14.72 15.15 12.98
CA THR A 260 -15.92 14.68 12.29
C THR A 260 -17.20 15.09 13.03
N ASP A 261 -18.31 15.19 12.29
CA ASP A 261 -19.62 15.54 12.87
C ASP A 261 -20.27 14.38 13.68
N THR A 262 -19.67 13.19 13.69
CA THR A 262 -20.24 12.03 14.40
C THR A 262 -19.91 12.05 15.89
N THR A 263 -20.87 11.60 16.69
CA THR A 263 -20.64 11.30 18.12
C THR A 263 -20.14 9.87 18.35
N ASN A 264 -20.25 8.99 17.35
CA ASN A 264 -19.78 7.60 17.40
C ASN A 264 -18.44 7.44 16.65
N ARG A 265 -17.39 8.06 17.17
CA ARG A 265 -16.05 8.03 16.56
C ARG A 265 -15.43 6.63 16.49
N LEU A 266 -15.70 5.79 17.50
CA LEU A 266 -15.23 4.40 17.48
C LEU A 266 -15.93 3.58 16.39
N GLY A 267 -17.23 3.79 16.16
CA GLY A 267 -17.92 3.16 15.05
C GLY A 267 -17.37 3.62 13.70
N LEU A 268 -17.14 4.93 13.55
CA LEU A 268 -16.56 5.48 12.32
C LEU A 268 -15.14 4.95 12.06
N MET A 269 -14.29 4.92 13.08
CA MET A 269 -12.96 4.28 12.99
C MET A 269 -13.07 2.83 12.53
N ARG A 270 -14.03 2.06 13.06
CA ARG A 270 -14.22 0.66 12.68
C ARG A 270 -14.68 0.49 11.23
N ALA A 271 -15.63 1.30 10.77
CA ALA A 271 -16.07 1.32 9.37
C ALA A 271 -14.90 1.64 8.43
N THR A 272 -14.17 2.73 8.72
CA THR A 272 -13.00 3.10 7.94
C THR A 272 -11.93 2.01 7.96
N LEU A 273 -11.66 1.39 9.11
CA LEU A 273 -10.59 0.39 9.20
C LEU A 273 -10.90 -0.85 8.39
N THR A 274 -12.14 -1.35 8.41
CA THR A 274 -12.51 -2.50 7.58
C THR A 274 -12.52 -2.16 6.09
N HIS A 275 -12.83 -0.91 5.74
CA HIS A 275 -12.80 -0.40 4.38
C HIS A 275 -11.36 -0.35 3.84
N GLU A 276 -10.46 0.34 4.55
CA GLU A 276 -9.05 0.47 4.16
C GLU A 276 -8.34 -0.89 4.16
N PHE A 277 -8.61 -1.74 5.16
CA PHE A 277 -8.06 -3.09 5.16
C PHE A 277 -8.53 -3.89 3.93
N ASN A 278 -9.75 -3.65 3.43
CA ASN A 278 -10.18 -4.30 2.21
C ASN A 278 -9.42 -3.80 0.99
N HIS A 279 -9.07 -2.51 0.89
CA HIS A 279 -8.17 -2.04 -0.16
C HIS A 279 -6.80 -2.72 -0.10
N VAL A 280 -6.22 -2.93 1.09
CA VAL A 280 -4.97 -3.71 1.23
C VAL A 280 -5.12 -5.11 0.64
N VAL A 281 -6.26 -5.76 0.86
CA VAL A 281 -6.59 -7.08 0.28
C VAL A 281 -6.80 -7.01 -1.23
N GLN A 282 -7.56 -6.03 -1.72
CA GLN A 282 -7.86 -5.80 -3.14
C GLN A 282 -6.59 -5.56 -3.96
N PHE A 283 -5.69 -4.71 -3.46
CA PHE A 283 -4.38 -4.47 -4.07
C PHE A 283 -3.50 -5.71 -4.07
N GLY A 284 -3.80 -6.71 -3.23
CA GLY A 284 -3.19 -8.04 -3.31
C GLY A 284 -3.68 -8.91 -4.47
N TYR A 285 -4.71 -8.50 -5.20
CA TYR A 285 -5.15 -9.11 -6.46
C TYR A 285 -4.73 -8.24 -7.66
N ASP A 286 -5.08 -6.96 -7.63
CA ASP A 286 -4.72 -6.00 -8.67
C ASP A 286 -4.81 -4.57 -8.12
N VAL A 287 -3.77 -3.78 -8.35
CA VAL A 287 -3.73 -2.36 -7.99
C VAL A 287 -4.03 -1.43 -9.17
N ASN A 288 -4.16 -1.96 -10.38
CA ASN A 288 -4.13 -1.19 -11.62
C ASN A 288 -5.33 -1.49 -12.55
N ASP A 289 -6.50 -1.87 -11.99
CA ASP A 289 -7.70 -1.99 -12.80
C ASP A 289 -8.22 -0.60 -13.19
N PRO A 290 -8.52 -0.37 -14.49
CA PRO A 290 -9.00 0.93 -14.97
C PRO A 290 -10.38 1.35 -14.44
N HIS A 291 -11.18 0.42 -13.89
CA HIS A 291 -12.52 0.69 -13.37
C HIS A 291 -12.50 0.95 -11.87
N GLY A 292 -11.97 2.10 -11.46
CA GLY A 292 -11.77 2.48 -10.06
C GLY A 292 -13.00 2.35 -9.15
N TRP A 293 -14.22 2.43 -9.70
CA TRP A 293 -15.46 2.30 -8.93
C TRP A 293 -15.56 0.96 -8.18
N ILE A 294 -14.98 -0.12 -8.72
CA ILE A 294 -15.10 -1.47 -8.15
C ILE A 294 -14.37 -1.61 -6.83
N TYR A 295 -13.25 -0.90 -6.66
CA TYR A 295 -12.46 -0.88 -5.41
C TYR A 295 -13.32 -0.31 -4.28
N GLU A 296 -13.86 0.88 -4.52
CA GLU A 296 -14.64 1.65 -3.55
C GLU A 296 -15.99 0.97 -3.27
N ALA A 297 -16.71 0.53 -4.29
CA ALA A 297 -17.97 -0.19 -4.12
C ALA A 297 -17.78 -1.51 -3.34
N THR A 298 -16.69 -2.24 -3.59
CA THR A 298 -16.37 -3.46 -2.84
C THR A 298 -16.00 -3.14 -1.39
N ALA A 299 -15.16 -2.13 -1.15
CA ALA A 299 -14.75 -1.76 0.21
C ALA A 299 -15.93 -1.28 1.05
N VAL A 300 -16.83 -0.48 0.47
CA VAL A 300 -18.10 -0.08 1.10
C VAL A 300 -19.02 -1.28 1.32
N TRP A 301 -19.12 -2.20 0.36
CA TRP A 301 -19.90 -3.43 0.56
C TRP A 301 -19.34 -4.24 1.73
N ILE A 302 -18.01 -4.36 1.85
CA ILE A 302 -17.36 -5.05 2.97
C ILE A 302 -17.70 -4.42 4.31
N GLU A 303 -17.79 -3.09 4.45
CA GLU A 303 -18.28 -2.47 5.68
C GLU A 303 -19.63 -3.04 6.11
N THR A 304 -20.57 -3.20 5.17
CA THR A 304 -21.91 -3.73 5.46
C THR A 304 -21.88 -5.19 5.89
N GLN A 305 -20.88 -5.96 5.44
CA GLN A 305 -20.72 -7.37 5.79
C GLN A 305 -20.01 -7.57 7.14
N THR A 306 -19.09 -6.67 7.52
CA THR A 306 -18.16 -6.89 8.64
C THR A 306 -18.42 -5.99 9.84
N ALA A 307 -18.82 -4.73 9.63
CA ALA A 307 -18.98 -3.72 10.69
C ALA A 307 -20.41 -3.67 11.27
N GLY A 308 -21.35 -4.40 10.71
CA GLY A 308 -22.71 -4.52 11.23
C GLY A 308 -23.44 -3.18 11.35
N LYS A 309 -23.70 -2.70 12.58
CA LYS A 309 -24.36 -1.39 12.80
C LYS A 309 -23.41 -0.20 12.69
N GLU A 310 -22.11 -0.45 12.64
CA GLU A 310 -21.09 0.59 12.62
C GLU A 310 -20.68 0.98 11.20
N GLN A 311 -21.12 0.24 10.17
CA GLN A 311 -20.91 0.59 8.75
C GLN A 311 -21.36 2.00 8.41
N ASP A 312 -20.67 2.64 7.46
CA ASP A 312 -20.98 3.97 6.95
C ASP A 312 -21.59 3.91 5.53
N GLY A 313 -21.46 2.78 4.85
CA GLY A 313 -21.94 2.56 3.48
C GLY A 313 -23.37 2.98 3.14
N THR A 314 -24.30 2.92 4.10
CA THR A 314 -25.69 3.34 3.88
C THR A 314 -25.83 4.80 3.46
N ARG A 315 -24.93 5.69 3.88
CA ARG A 315 -25.03 7.12 3.53
C ARG A 315 -24.86 7.39 2.04
N TYR A 316 -24.08 6.56 1.34
CA TYR A 316 -23.78 6.75 -0.07
C TYR A 316 -24.94 6.37 -0.99
N VAL A 317 -25.87 5.52 -0.53
CA VAL A 317 -27.02 5.07 -1.34
C VAL A 317 -27.86 6.27 -1.78
N ALA A 318 -28.12 7.23 -0.89
CA ALA A 318 -28.91 8.41 -1.24
C ALA A 318 -28.26 9.27 -2.32
N TYR A 319 -26.93 9.22 -2.47
CA TYR A 319 -26.20 9.95 -3.50
C TYR A 319 -26.32 9.25 -4.86
N ALA A 320 -26.10 7.94 -4.93
CA ALA A 320 -26.24 7.17 -6.18
C ALA A 320 -27.61 7.34 -6.84
N TYR A 321 -28.68 7.35 -6.03
CA TYR A 321 -30.05 7.51 -6.54
C TYR A 321 -30.43 8.95 -6.92
N GLN A 322 -29.56 9.94 -6.73
CA GLN A 322 -29.75 11.29 -7.28
C GLN A 322 -29.46 11.36 -8.78
N TYR A 323 -28.73 10.37 -9.31
CA TYR A 323 -28.30 10.34 -10.71
C TYR A 323 -28.67 9.02 -11.40
N PRO A 324 -29.97 8.62 -11.39
CA PRO A 324 -30.41 7.34 -11.94
C PRO A 324 -30.23 7.22 -13.47
N GLU A 325 -29.94 8.34 -14.14
CA GLU A 325 -29.64 8.38 -15.57
C GLU A 325 -28.20 7.98 -15.93
N LEU A 326 -27.29 7.92 -14.95
CA LEU A 326 -25.90 7.56 -15.18
C LEU A 326 -25.73 6.04 -15.23
N CYS A 327 -24.85 5.59 -16.13
CA CYS A 327 -24.50 4.19 -16.22
C CYS A 327 -23.72 3.78 -14.99
N PHE A 328 -24.00 2.58 -14.49
CA PHE A 328 -23.19 1.91 -13.50
C PHE A 328 -21.74 1.77 -13.98
N GLY A 329 -20.79 2.03 -13.07
CA GLY A 329 -19.36 2.00 -13.35
C GLY A 329 -18.87 3.17 -14.21
N THR A 330 -19.56 4.31 -14.13
CA THR A 330 -19.17 5.54 -14.83
C THR A 330 -17.98 6.21 -14.14
N ASP A 331 -16.97 6.61 -14.92
CA ASP A 331 -15.87 7.45 -14.42
C ASP A 331 -16.24 8.94 -14.37
N SER A 332 -17.43 9.29 -14.88
CA SER A 332 -17.96 10.66 -14.83
C SER A 332 -18.85 10.82 -13.60
N ASP A 333 -18.24 11.16 -12.47
CA ASP A 333 -18.94 11.42 -11.22
C ASP A 333 -19.36 12.91 -11.10
N PRO A 334 -20.66 13.22 -10.95
CA PRO A 334 -21.14 14.56 -10.66
C PRO A 334 -20.80 14.98 -9.21
N GLY A 335 -21.10 16.23 -8.84
CA GLY A 335 -21.13 16.65 -7.43
C GLY A 335 -19.83 16.42 -6.65
N SER A 336 -19.90 15.59 -5.60
CA SER A 336 -18.83 15.33 -4.63
C SER A 336 -18.03 14.05 -4.88
N GLY A 337 -18.18 13.37 -6.03
CA GLY A 337 -17.38 12.17 -6.31
C GLY A 337 -17.81 10.93 -5.53
N GLN A 338 -19.10 10.80 -5.17
CA GLN A 338 -19.58 9.75 -4.27
C GLN A 338 -20.35 8.60 -4.95
N LEU A 339 -20.45 8.59 -6.29
CA LEU A 339 -21.16 7.52 -7.00
C LEU A 339 -20.48 6.18 -6.80
N MET A 340 -19.15 6.10 -6.94
CA MET A 340 -18.39 4.86 -6.79
C MET A 340 -18.66 4.16 -5.46
N TYR A 341 -18.71 4.92 -4.36
CA TYR A 341 -19.07 4.41 -3.04
C TYR A 341 -20.53 3.93 -3.00
N GLY A 342 -21.44 4.68 -3.62
CA GLY A 342 -22.88 4.41 -3.65
C GLY A 342 -23.30 3.26 -4.55
N GLU A 343 -22.40 2.70 -5.36
CA GLU A 343 -22.63 1.55 -6.22
C GLU A 343 -22.52 0.20 -5.47
N TRP A 344 -22.09 0.19 -4.20
CA TRP A 344 -22.03 -1.01 -3.37
C TRP A 344 -23.32 -1.88 -3.33
N PRO A 345 -24.56 -1.36 -3.47
CA PRO A 345 -25.74 -2.22 -3.55
C PRO A 345 -25.72 -3.18 -4.74
N PHE A 346 -24.97 -2.89 -5.80
CA PHE A 346 -24.74 -3.83 -6.89
C PHE A 346 -23.94 -5.05 -6.40
N LEU A 347 -22.91 -4.85 -5.58
CA LEU A 347 -22.12 -5.94 -4.97
C LEU A 347 -23.01 -6.78 -4.05
N GLN A 348 -23.93 -6.14 -3.32
CA GLN A 348 -24.94 -6.87 -2.54
C GLN A 348 -25.89 -7.68 -3.43
N MET A 349 -26.34 -7.13 -4.56
CA MET A 349 -27.16 -7.88 -5.52
C MET A 349 -26.41 -9.10 -6.07
N LEU A 350 -25.12 -8.98 -6.40
CA LEU A 350 -24.28 -10.11 -6.79
C LEU A 350 -24.25 -11.19 -5.71
N ALA A 351 -24.03 -10.78 -4.46
CA ALA A 351 -24.00 -11.69 -3.31
C ALA A 351 -25.35 -12.38 -3.07
N ASP A 352 -26.47 -11.67 -3.27
CA ASP A 352 -27.82 -12.20 -3.08
C ASP A 352 -28.22 -13.19 -4.19
N ASP A 353 -27.88 -12.88 -5.45
CA ASP A 353 -28.29 -13.67 -6.62
C ASP A 353 -27.36 -14.86 -6.90
N TYR A 354 -26.05 -14.70 -6.68
CA TYR A 354 -25.01 -15.68 -7.05
C TYR A 354 -24.27 -16.27 -5.83
N GLY A 355 -24.59 -15.81 -4.62
CA GLY A 355 -23.97 -16.23 -3.37
C GLY A 355 -22.86 -15.28 -2.92
N THR A 356 -22.58 -15.27 -1.60
CA THR A 356 -21.63 -14.34 -0.97
C THR A 356 -20.23 -14.38 -1.57
N ASP A 357 -19.84 -15.52 -2.14
CA ASP A 357 -18.52 -15.73 -2.75
C ASP A 357 -18.42 -15.14 -4.17
N ALA A 358 -19.52 -14.65 -4.74
CA ALA A 358 -19.52 -14.03 -6.08
C ALA A 358 -18.61 -12.79 -6.12
N VAL A 359 -18.64 -11.96 -5.07
CA VAL A 359 -17.75 -10.80 -4.97
C VAL A 359 -16.29 -11.22 -4.88
N LEU A 360 -15.96 -12.25 -4.10
CA LEU A 360 -14.59 -12.78 -4.06
C LEU A 360 -14.17 -13.37 -5.42
N THR A 361 -15.10 -14.03 -6.12
CA THR A 361 -14.84 -14.59 -7.45
C THR A 361 -14.56 -13.49 -8.49
N LEU A 362 -15.24 -12.34 -8.37
CA LEU A 362 -14.95 -11.15 -9.18
C LEU A 362 -13.50 -10.71 -9.00
N TRP A 363 -13.01 -10.61 -7.77
CA TRP A 363 -11.62 -10.22 -7.50
C TRP A 363 -10.58 -11.23 -7.97
N LYS A 364 -10.90 -12.52 -7.91
CA LYS A 364 -10.05 -13.55 -8.52
C LYS A 364 -9.98 -13.43 -10.05
N ASN A 365 -11.07 -13.00 -10.69
CA ASN A 365 -11.07 -12.72 -12.12
C ASN A 365 -10.33 -11.40 -12.43
N LEU A 366 -10.43 -10.40 -11.56
CA LEU A 366 -9.71 -9.12 -11.68
C LEU A 366 -8.18 -9.29 -11.65
N ALA A 367 -7.67 -10.32 -10.95
CA ALA A 367 -6.26 -10.68 -11.00
C ALA A 367 -5.71 -10.96 -12.42
N ALA A 368 -6.58 -11.27 -13.39
CA ALA A 368 -6.19 -11.65 -14.76
C ALA A 368 -6.93 -10.89 -15.88
N LEU A 369 -8.01 -10.18 -15.55
CA LEU A 369 -8.89 -9.49 -16.50
C LEU A 369 -9.26 -8.12 -15.95
N ASP A 370 -9.51 -7.15 -16.83
CA ASP A 370 -9.88 -5.80 -16.38
C ASP A 370 -11.41 -5.60 -16.39
N GLY A 371 -11.92 -4.93 -15.36
CA GLY A 371 -13.23 -4.30 -15.31
C GLY A 371 -14.39 -5.21 -15.69
N PHE A 372 -15.15 -4.80 -16.71
CA PHE A 372 -16.32 -5.54 -17.16
C PHE A 372 -16.00 -6.94 -17.72
N ALA A 373 -14.78 -7.22 -18.18
CA ALA A 373 -14.40 -8.56 -18.62
C ALA A 373 -14.29 -9.52 -17.42
N ALA A 374 -13.73 -9.05 -16.30
CA ALA A 374 -13.73 -9.81 -15.05
C ALA A 374 -15.16 -10.05 -14.53
N LEU A 375 -16.02 -9.03 -14.64
CA LEU A 375 -17.44 -9.16 -14.29
C LEU A 375 -18.18 -10.17 -15.17
N GLU A 376 -17.98 -10.13 -16.50
CA GLU A 376 -18.54 -11.11 -17.43
C GLU A 376 -18.08 -12.54 -17.12
N ALA A 377 -16.83 -12.72 -16.71
CA ALA A 377 -16.29 -14.04 -16.32
C ALA A 377 -16.84 -14.55 -14.97
N THR A 378 -17.42 -13.67 -14.15
CA THR A 378 -17.95 -13.99 -12.82
C THR A 378 -19.39 -14.46 -12.85
N LEU A 379 -20.18 -13.89 -13.77
CA LEU A 379 -21.63 -14.11 -13.95
C LEU A 379 -21.92 -15.28 -14.89
#